data_AF-A0A2B4RJ32-F1
#
_entry.id   AF-A0A2B4RJ32-F1
#
_cell.length_a   1.000
_cell.length_b   1.000
_cell.length_c   1.000
_cell.angle_alpha   90.00
_cell.angle_beta   90.00
_cell.angle_gamma   90.00
#
_symmetry.space_group_name_H-M   'P 1'
#
loop_
_entity.id
_entity.type
_entity.pdbx_description
1 polymer ?
#
loop_
_entity_poly.entity_id
_entity_poly.type
_entity_poly.pdbx_seq_one_letter_code
_entity_poly.pdbx_strand_id
1 'polypeptide(L)'
;MAYVIDAFSFLNRKFKIFIFLILGTILVVSWATVNRNRSIVANEARISQRMLDDFKENLQKYNIETFNEKLKPIELRITNLESKERKYPPVKYLSEKDRKRILVTGGAGFVGSHLVDALLMAGHEVTVVDNFFTGRKRNIEHWIGHENFELLNHDVVEPVLLEGGLVRNLSRSTLN
;
A
#
# COMPACT_ATOMS: atom_id res chain seq x y z
N MET A 1 -38.28 18.84 -66.15
CA MET A 1 -39.49 18.71 -65.30
C MET A 1 -40.79 18.60 -66.09
N ALA A 2 -40.95 19.20 -67.29
CA ALA A 2 -42.19 19.09 -68.08
C ALA A 2 -42.47 17.69 -68.68
N TYR A 3 -41.46 16.97 -69.17
CA TYR A 3 -41.62 15.67 -69.84
C TYR A 3 -42.09 14.50 -68.94
N VAL A 4 -41.79 14.56 -67.63
CA VAL A 4 -42.17 13.49 -66.69
C VAL A 4 -43.66 13.57 -66.33
N ILE A 5 -44.22 14.77 -66.33
CA ILE A 5 -45.62 15.01 -65.99
C ILE A 5 -46.53 14.54 -67.14
N ASP A 6 -46.12 14.76 -68.39
CA ASP A 6 -46.88 14.32 -69.58
C ASP A 6 -46.89 12.80 -69.78
N ALA A 7 -45.78 12.10 -69.52
CA ALA A 7 -45.77 10.63 -69.58
C ALA A 7 -46.72 10.00 -68.54
N PHE A 8 -46.97 10.70 -67.43
CA PHE A 8 -47.86 10.24 -66.38
C PHE A 8 -49.35 10.45 -66.72
N SER A 9 -49.70 11.39 -67.60
CA SER A 9 -51.11 11.65 -67.94
C SER A 9 -51.73 10.56 -68.83
N PHE A 10 -50.92 9.89 -69.67
CA PHE A 10 -51.33 8.85 -70.61
C PHE A 10 -51.48 7.45 -70.00
N LEU A 11 -51.06 7.26 -68.74
CA LEU A 11 -51.01 5.96 -68.09
C LEU A 11 -52.37 5.57 -67.48
N ASN A 12 -52.85 4.38 -67.81
CA ASN A 12 -54.17 3.89 -67.43
C ASN A 12 -54.35 3.89 -65.89
N ARG A 13 -55.53 4.27 -65.38
CA ARG A 13 -55.76 4.49 -63.93
C ARG A 13 -55.36 3.28 -63.07
N LYS A 14 -55.57 2.06 -63.57
CA LYS A 14 -55.16 0.81 -62.90
C LYS A 14 -53.64 0.66 -62.76
N PHE A 15 -52.87 1.14 -63.73
CA PHE A 15 -51.41 1.03 -63.74
C PHE A 15 -50.74 2.06 -62.80
N LYS A 16 -51.34 3.25 -62.65
CA LYS A 16 -50.92 4.23 -61.63
C LYS A 16 -51.07 3.67 -60.22
N ILE A 17 -52.20 3.04 -59.92
CA ILE A 17 -52.46 2.39 -58.63
C ILE A 17 -51.42 1.30 -58.36
N PHE A 18 -51.07 0.52 -59.39
CA PHE A 18 -50.05 -0.52 -59.28
C PHE A 18 -48.66 0.03 -58.94
N ILE A 19 -48.24 1.13 -59.59
CA ILE A 19 -46.98 1.83 -59.28
C ILE A 19 -46.96 2.36 -57.84
N PHE A 20 -48.07 2.97 -57.38
CA PHE A 20 -48.17 3.46 -56.00
C PHE A 20 -48.08 2.34 -54.96
N LEU A 21 -48.65 1.17 -55.23
CA LEU A 21 -48.54 0.01 -54.34
C LEU A 21 -47.09 -0.48 -54.25
N ILE A 22 -46.38 -0.59 -55.38
CA ILE A 22 -44.97 -1.00 -55.39
C ILE A 22 -44.09 0.00 -54.65
N LEU A 23 -44.22 1.30 -54.93
CA LEU A 23 -43.48 2.35 -54.23
C LEU A 23 -43.76 2.32 -52.72
N GLY A 24 -45.02 2.12 -52.32
CA GLY A 24 -45.40 1.98 -50.92
C GLY A 24 -44.71 0.81 -50.23
N THR A 25 -44.68 -0.36 -50.87
CA THR A 25 -43.98 -1.54 -50.30
C THR A 25 -42.48 -1.32 -50.16
N ILE A 26 -41.82 -0.70 -51.15
CA ILE A 26 -40.38 -0.39 -51.09
C ILE A 26 -40.08 0.58 -49.94
N LEU A 27 -40.94 1.60 -49.76
CA LEU A 27 -40.77 2.61 -48.72
C LEU A 27 -40.96 2.00 -47.31
N VAL A 28 -41.94 1.10 -47.15
CA VAL A 28 -42.15 0.36 -45.91
C VAL A 28 -40.98 -0.57 -45.58
N VAL A 29 -40.44 -1.30 -46.57
CA VAL A 29 -39.28 -2.19 -46.36
C VAL A 29 -38.03 -1.39 -46.03
N SER A 30 -37.79 -0.27 -46.72
CA SER A 30 -36.67 0.63 -46.44
C SER A 30 -36.77 1.25 -45.03
N TRP A 31 -37.97 1.73 -44.66
CA TRP A 31 -38.24 2.25 -43.32
C TRP A 31 -38.05 1.18 -42.24
N ALA A 32 -38.56 -0.04 -42.45
CA ALA A 32 -38.41 -1.16 -41.52
C ALA A 32 -36.94 -1.58 -41.36
N THR A 33 -36.15 -1.55 -42.44
CA THR A 33 -34.71 -1.86 -42.42
C THR A 33 -33.94 -0.81 -41.63
N VAL A 34 -34.20 0.48 -41.87
CA VAL A 34 -33.57 1.60 -41.13
C VAL A 34 -33.97 1.58 -39.64
N ASN A 35 -35.23 1.28 -39.34
CA ASN A 35 -35.74 1.25 -37.96
C ASN A 35 -35.18 0.06 -37.15
N ARG A 36 -34.99 -1.11 -37.79
CA ARG A 36 -34.28 -2.26 -37.17
C ARG A 36 -32.85 -1.89 -36.76
N ASN A 37 -32.09 -1.25 -37.65
CA ASN A 37 -30.72 -0.84 -37.34
C ASN A 37 -30.66 0.20 -36.20
N ARG A 38 -31.60 1.15 -36.13
CA ARG A 38 -31.66 2.11 -35.01
C ARG A 38 -31.83 1.44 -33.65
N SER A 39 -32.64 0.38 -33.58
CA SER A 39 -32.84 -0.35 -32.33
C SER A 39 -31.58 -1.09 -31.86
N ILE A 40 -30.81 -1.66 -32.78
CA ILE A 40 -29.55 -2.36 -32.49
C ILE A 40 -28.49 -1.38 -32.00
N VAL A 41 -28.29 -0.27 -32.72
CA VAL A 41 -27.32 0.78 -32.35
C VAL A 41 -27.69 1.44 -31.00
N ALA A 42 -28.99 1.65 -30.73
CA ALA A 42 -29.44 2.16 -29.44
C ALA A 42 -29.17 1.17 -28.30
N ASN A 43 -29.29 -0.13 -28.55
CA ASN A 43 -29.01 -1.15 -27.55
C ASN A 43 -27.51 -1.28 -27.26
N GLU A 44 -26.67 -1.25 -28.30
CA GLU A 44 -25.21 -1.22 -28.17
C GLU A 44 -24.71 0.01 -27.41
N ALA A 45 -25.27 1.19 -27.72
CA ALA A 45 -24.96 2.43 -27.00
C ALA A 45 -25.37 2.35 -25.52
N ARG A 46 -26.53 1.75 -25.22
CA ARG A 46 -26.99 1.49 -23.84
C ARG A 46 -26.05 0.55 -23.10
N ILE A 47 -25.63 -0.55 -23.72
CA ILE A 47 -24.71 -1.53 -23.13
C ILE A 47 -23.37 -0.88 -22.84
N SER A 48 -22.86 -0.08 -23.78
CA SER A 48 -21.59 0.63 -23.65
C SER A 48 -21.62 1.67 -22.52
N GLN A 49 -22.71 2.45 -22.41
CA GLN A 49 -22.90 3.39 -21.30
C GLN A 49 -23.01 2.68 -19.95
N ARG A 50 -23.75 1.57 -19.89
CA ARG A 50 -23.87 0.77 -18.65
C ARG A 50 -22.51 0.25 -18.19
N MET A 51 -21.70 -0.28 -19.10
CA MET A 51 -20.34 -0.71 -18.78
C MET A 51 -19.44 0.44 -18.31
N LEU A 52 -19.60 1.63 -18.91
CA LEU A 52 -18.87 2.83 -18.50
C LEU A 52 -19.27 3.29 -17.09
N ASP A 53 -20.55 3.21 -16.75
CA ASP A 53 -21.06 3.58 -15.43
C ASP A 53 -20.62 2.55 -14.37
N ASP A 54 -20.74 1.26 -14.65
CA ASP A 54 -20.25 0.18 -13.76
C ASP A 54 -18.73 0.27 -13.54
N PHE A 55 -17.97 0.68 -14.56
CA PHE A 55 -16.53 0.90 -14.45
C PHE A 55 -16.20 2.13 -13.60
N LYS A 56 -16.92 3.24 -13.81
CA LYS A 56 -16.76 4.46 -13.00
C LYS A 56 -17.10 4.20 -11.53
N GLU A 57 -18.17 3.48 -11.25
CA GLU A 57 -18.58 3.12 -9.89
C GLU A 57 -17.52 2.24 -9.19
N ASN A 58 -16.96 1.27 -9.91
CA ASN A 58 -15.86 0.45 -9.39
C ASN A 58 -14.58 1.27 -9.15
N LEU A 59 -14.25 2.24 -9.99
CA LEU A 59 -13.13 3.16 -9.74
C LEU A 59 -13.40 4.05 -8.52
N GLN A 60 -14.65 4.49 -8.34
CA GLN A 60 -15.05 5.33 -7.22
C GLN A 60 -14.97 4.59 -5.88
N LYS A 61 -15.12 3.27 -5.88
CA LYS A 61 -14.89 2.42 -4.69
C LYS A 61 -13.45 2.46 -4.18
N TYR A 62 -12.49 2.77 -5.05
CA TYR A 62 -11.08 2.99 -4.70
C TYR A 62 -10.74 4.48 -4.56
N ASN A 63 -11.74 5.36 -4.50
CA ASN A 63 -11.50 6.80 -4.52
C ASN A 63 -10.80 7.26 -3.23
N ILE A 64 -9.96 8.28 -3.41
CA ILE A 64 -9.02 8.82 -2.40
C ILE A 64 -9.74 9.22 -1.10
N GLU A 65 -11.00 9.61 -1.18
CA GLU A 65 -11.83 9.98 -0.02
C GLU A 65 -12.04 8.82 0.96
N THR A 66 -12.27 7.60 0.46
CA THR A 66 -12.44 6.42 1.33
C THR A 66 -11.13 6.05 2.02
N PHE A 67 -9.99 6.33 1.37
CA PHE A 67 -8.67 6.14 1.95
C PHE A 67 -8.39 7.19 3.03
N ASN A 68 -8.68 8.46 2.75
CA ASN A 68 -8.49 9.55 3.71
C ASN A 68 -9.34 9.36 4.98
N GLU A 69 -10.57 8.86 4.86
CA GLU A 69 -11.39 8.49 6.02
C GLU A 69 -10.77 7.35 6.85
N LYS A 70 -10.11 6.38 6.21
CA LYS A 70 -9.38 5.31 6.91
C LYS A 70 -8.07 5.80 7.55
N LEU A 71 -7.48 6.89 7.04
CA LEU A 71 -6.25 7.47 7.58
C LEU A 71 -6.49 8.34 8.82
N LYS A 72 -7.61 9.07 8.89
CA LYS A 72 -8.00 9.89 10.06
C LYS A 72 -7.79 9.23 11.42
N PRO A 73 -8.26 7.99 11.68
CA PRO A 73 -8.07 7.35 12.98
C PRO A 73 -6.61 6.98 13.28
N ILE A 74 -5.79 6.75 12.26
CA ILE A 74 -4.36 6.48 12.40
C ILE A 74 -3.64 7.78 12.76
N GLU A 75 -3.94 8.88 12.08
CA GLU A 75 -3.40 10.21 12.38
C GLU A 75 -3.74 10.65 13.81
N LEU A 76 -4.99 10.49 14.22
CA LEU A 76 -5.41 10.80 15.60
C LEU A 76 -4.68 9.95 16.65
N ARG A 77 -4.41 8.67 16.35
CA ARG A 77 -3.60 7.81 17.24
C ARG A 77 -2.16 8.28 17.30
N ILE A 78 -1.56 8.67 16.18
CA ILE A 78 -0.20 9.21 16.13
C ILE A 78 -0.11 10.47 16.97
N THR A 79 -1.01 11.45 16.77
CA THR A 79 -1.03 12.69 17.56
C THR A 79 -1.18 12.44 19.07
N ASN A 80 -2.03 11.49 19.47
CA ASN A 80 -2.21 11.12 20.87
C ASN A 80 -1.04 10.34 21.47
N LEU A 81 -0.24 9.66 20.64
CA LEU A 81 0.97 8.96 21.06
C LEU A 81 2.16 9.93 21.13
N GLU A 82 2.21 10.94 20.26
CA GLU A 82 3.22 11.98 20.26
C GLU A 82 3.09 12.95 21.44
N SER A 83 1.90 13.12 22.00
CA SER A 83 1.67 13.94 23.20
C SER A 83 2.13 13.28 24.51
N LYS A 84 2.39 11.95 24.51
CA LYS A 84 3.10 11.28 25.60
C LYS A 84 4.59 11.52 25.42
N GLU A 85 5.21 12.10 26.43
CA GLU A 85 6.67 12.24 26.53
C GLU A 85 7.33 10.89 26.21
N ARG A 86 8.11 10.83 25.12
CA ARG A 86 8.72 9.58 24.69
C ARG A 86 9.74 9.17 25.74
N LYS A 87 9.46 8.07 26.45
CA LYS A 87 10.33 7.51 27.50
C LYS A 87 11.73 7.12 26.98
N TYR A 88 11.83 6.86 25.68
CA TYR A 88 13.04 6.37 25.01
C TYR A 88 13.32 7.17 23.73
N PRO A 89 14.58 7.25 23.28
CA PRO A 89 14.91 7.81 21.97
C PRO A 89 14.17 7.08 20.83
N PRO A 90 13.98 7.72 19.67
CA PRO A 90 13.30 7.09 18.54
C PRO A 90 14.10 5.89 18.02
N VAL A 91 13.39 4.78 17.83
CA VAL A 91 13.93 3.52 17.32
C VAL A 91 13.24 3.13 16.01
N LYS A 92 14.01 2.68 15.02
CA LYS A 92 13.47 2.13 13.77
C LYS A 92 12.77 0.80 14.05
N TYR A 93 11.59 0.62 13.46
CA TYR A 93 10.91 -0.68 13.47
C TYR A 93 11.57 -1.63 12.47
N LEU A 94 11.98 -2.81 12.93
CA LEU A 94 12.46 -3.91 12.10
C LEU A 94 11.54 -5.13 12.26
N SER A 95 11.35 -5.86 11.15
CA SER A 95 10.66 -7.16 11.19
C SER A 95 11.50 -8.17 11.99
N GLU A 96 10.86 -9.23 12.51
CA GLU A 96 11.54 -10.31 13.24
C GLU A 96 12.71 -10.93 12.45
N LYS A 97 12.60 -10.98 11.11
CA LYS A 97 13.63 -11.56 10.23
C LYS A 97 14.87 -10.65 10.13
N ASP A 98 14.66 -9.34 10.14
CA ASP A 98 15.71 -8.34 9.94
C ASP A 98 16.35 -7.91 11.26
N ARG A 99 15.62 -8.08 12.38
CA ARG A 99 16.13 -7.81 13.72
C ARG A 99 17.22 -8.81 14.10
N LYS A 100 18.24 -8.31 14.79
CA LYS A 100 19.39 -9.10 15.27
C LYS A 100 19.46 -8.96 16.78
N ARG A 101 19.91 -10.01 17.45
CA ARG A 101 20.24 -10.01 18.89
C ARG A 101 21.75 -9.88 19.02
N ILE A 102 22.21 -8.80 19.65
CA ILE A 102 23.61 -8.39 19.64
C ILE A 102 24.09 -8.24 21.08
N LEU A 103 25.21 -8.89 21.40
CA LEU A 103 25.89 -8.75 22.68
C LEU A 103 27.02 -7.71 22.54
N VAL A 104 27.02 -6.69 23.40
CA VAL A 104 28.05 -5.64 23.43
C VAL A 104 28.78 -5.67 24.76
N THR A 105 30.06 -6.05 24.74
CA THR A 105 30.94 -5.94 25.91
C THR A 105 31.51 -4.53 26.03
N GLY A 106 31.57 -3.97 27.24
CA GLY A 106 32.06 -2.59 27.44
C GLY A 106 31.08 -1.52 26.92
N GLY A 107 29.78 -1.85 26.82
CA GLY A 107 28.76 -1.00 26.24
C GLY A 107 28.45 0.28 27.03
N ALA A 108 28.91 0.41 28.28
CA ALA A 108 28.81 1.65 29.04
C ALA A 108 30.06 2.56 28.90
N GLY A 109 31.08 2.10 28.17
CA GLY A 109 32.27 2.88 27.83
C GLY A 109 32.03 3.95 26.74
N PHE A 110 33.04 4.77 26.44
CA PHE A 110 32.91 5.89 25.48
C PHE A 110 32.49 5.43 24.09
N VAL A 111 33.20 4.47 23.49
CA VAL A 111 32.85 3.95 22.15
C VAL A 111 31.66 3.00 22.22
N GLY A 112 31.62 2.15 23.26
CA GLY A 112 30.58 1.15 23.44
C GLY A 112 29.18 1.76 23.53
N SER A 113 29.00 2.86 24.25
CA SER A 113 27.68 3.48 24.42
C SER A 113 27.14 4.06 23.12
N HIS A 114 28.01 4.65 22.29
CA HIS A 114 27.62 5.14 20.97
C HIS A 114 27.26 4.01 20.02
N LEU A 115 27.95 2.86 20.12
CA LEU A 115 27.59 1.67 19.36
C LEU A 115 26.22 1.14 19.81
N VAL A 116 25.97 1.07 21.12
CA VAL A 116 24.68 0.67 21.68
C VAL A 116 23.56 1.58 21.17
N ASP A 117 23.76 2.90 21.20
CA ASP A 117 22.82 3.88 20.66
C ASP A 117 22.51 3.62 19.19
N ALA A 118 23.54 3.46 18.35
CA ALA A 118 23.37 3.23 16.92
C ALA A 118 22.61 1.93 16.63
N LEU A 119 22.92 0.85 17.35
CA LEU A 119 22.27 -0.45 17.18
C LEU A 119 20.79 -0.43 17.64
N LEU A 120 20.50 0.22 18.77
CA LEU A 120 19.14 0.34 19.28
C LEU A 120 18.31 1.25 18.37
N MET A 121 18.82 2.41 17.97
CA MET A 121 18.13 3.29 17.02
C MET A 121 17.88 2.62 15.67
N ALA A 122 18.76 1.71 15.24
CA ALA A 122 18.55 0.90 14.04
C ALA A 122 17.46 -0.18 14.19
N GLY A 123 16.98 -0.45 15.40
CA GLY A 123 15.89 -1.38 15.68
C GLY A 123 16.33 -2.78 16.13
N HIS A 124 17.60 -2.96 16.51
CA HIS A 124 18.12 -4.25 16.95
C HIS A 124 17.93 -4.47 18.46
N GLU A 125 17.97 -5.74 18.88
CA GLU A 125 18.02 -6.13 20.29
C GLU A 125 19.48 -6.12 20.76
N VAL A 126 19.75 -5.43 21.87
CA VAL A 126 21.11 -5.24 22.38
C VAL A 126 21.17 -5.62 23.86
N THR A 127 22.01 -6.61 24.16
CA THR A 127 22.40 -6.95 25.54
C THR A 127 23.80 -6.40 25.79
N VAL A 128 23.96 -5.57 26.82
CA VAL A 128 25.24 -4.99 27.23
C VAL A 128 25.81 -5.77 28.40
N VAL A 129 27.09 -6.13 28.32
CA VAL A 129 27.87 -6.68 29.44
C VAL A 129 28.96 -5.67 29.79
N ASP A 130 28.94 -5.13 30.99
CA ASP A 130 29.90 -4.13 31.43
C ASP A 130 30.12 -4.23 32.95
N ASN A 131 31.36 -4.07 33.39
CA ASN A 131 31.76 -4.03 34.81
C ASN A 131 31.96 -2.60 35.33
N PHE A 132 31.69 -1.60 34.51
CA PHE A 132 31.82 -0.17 34.79
C PHE A 132 33.23 0.25 35.23
N PHE A 133 34.28 -0.46 34.79
CA PHE A 133 35.66 -0.16 35.18
C PHE A 133 36.09 1.27 34.79
N THR A 134 35.79 1.68 33.55
CA THR A 134 35.94 3.07 33.06
C THR A 134 34.65 3.65 32.47
N GLY A 135 33.65 2.79 32.21
CA GLY A 135 32.34 3.18 31.73
C GLY A 135 31.49 3.84 32.81
N ARG A 136 30.44 4.54 32.38
CA ARG A 136 29.46 5.14 33.31
C ARG A 136 28.07 4.69 32.93
N LYS A 137 27.29 4.21 33.91
CA LYS A 137 25.89 3.79 33.71
C LYS A 137 25.04 4.86 33.01
N ARG A 138 25.29 6.14 33.30
CA ARG A 138 24.61 7.28 32.65
C ARG A 138 24.71 7.29 31.12
N ASN A 139 25.71 6.63 30.54
CA ASN A 139 25.91 6.60 29.10
C ASN A 139 24.89 5.69 28.39
N ILE A 140 24.18 4.83 29.14
CA ILE A 140 23.20 3.86 28.62
C ILE A 140 21.87 3.89 29.40
N GLU A 141 21.73 4.80 30.38
CA GLU A 141 20.60 4.78 31.31
C GLU A 141 19.27 5.13 30.63
N HIS A 142 19.31 5.92 29.55
CA HIS A 142 18.15 6.27 28.75
C HIS A 142 17.54 5.08 28.00
N TRP A 143 18.21 3.92 27.95
CA TRP A 143 17.65 2.69 27.38
C TRP A 143 17.09 1.74 28.44
N ILE A 144 17.28 2.00 29.74
CA ILE A 144 16.87 1.08 30.80
C ILE A 144 15.34 0.88 30.79
N GLY A 145 14.93 -0.40 30.66
CA GLY A 145 13.54 -0.81 30.56
C GLY A 145 12.94 -0.73 29.14
N HIS A 146 13.72 -0.34 28.14
CA HIS A 146 13.33 -0.50 26.74
C HIS A 146 13.29 -1.99 26.39
N GLU A 147 12.29 -2.45 25.65
CA GLU A 147 12.08 -3.89 25.36
C GLU A 147 13.27 -4.55 24.63
N ASN A 148 13.94 -3.79 23.77
CA ASN A 148 15.10 -4.25 23.01
C ASN A 148 16.44 -4.09 23.74
N PHE A 149 16.44 -3.66 25.01
CA PHE A 149 17.67 -3.38 25.75
C PHE A 149 17.76 -4.17 27.05
N GLU A 150 18.90 -4.82 27.23
CA GLU A 150 19.23 -5.52 28.47
C GLU A 150 20.64 -5.13 28.94
N LEU A 151 20.82 -4.97 30.25
CA LEU A 151 22.11 -4.69 30.87
C LEU A 151 22.44 -5.79 31.87
N LEU A 152 23.50 -6.53 31.58
CA LEU A 152 24.14 -7.45 32.49
C LEU A 152 25.33 -6.75 33.15
N ASN A 153 25.16 -6.38 34.43
CA ASN A 153 26.27 -5.87 35.23
C ASN A 153 27.13 -7.07 35.65
N HIS A 154 28.17 -7.35 34.86
CA HIS A 154 28.99 -8.54 35.03
C HIS A 154 30.39 -8.29 34.48
N ASP A 155 31.40 -8.84 35.15
CA ASP A 155 32.77 -8.79 34.67
C ASP A 155 33.00 -9.82 33.57
N VAL A 156 33.44 -9.38 32.40
CA VAL A 156 33.73 -10.24 31.24
C VAL A 156 34.84 -11.27 31.56
N VAL A 157 35.61 -11.05 32.64
CA VAL A 157 36.61 -11.99 33.15
C VAL A 157 35.95 -13.19 33.86
N GLU A 158 34.77 -13.02 34.45
CA GLU A 158 34.03 -14.09 35.09
C GLU A 158 33.09 -14.81 34.10
N PRO A 159 33.05 -16.15 34.09
CA PRO A 159 32.19 -16.88 33.16
C PRO A 159 30.70 -16.58 33.41
N VAL A 160 30.01 -16.04 32.40
CA VAL A 160 28.55 -15.92 32.38
C VAL A 160 27.95 -17.22 31.87
N LEU A 161 26.99 -17.79 32.63
CA LEU A 161 26.09 -18.82 32.13
C LEU A 161 24.91 -18.16 31.41
N LEU A 162 24.90 -18.22 30.08
CA LEU A 162 23.71 -17.96 29.26
C LEU A 162 23.12 -19.33 28.84
N GLU A 163 21.79 -19.45 28.81
CA GLU A 163 21.12 -20.67 28.31
C GLU A 163 21.57 -20.95 26.86
N GLY A 164 22.40 -21.98 26.69
CA GLY A 164 22.96 -22.39 25.39
C GLY A 164 24.46 -22.73 25.38
N GLY A 165 25.20 -22.41 26.44
CA GLY A 165 26.59 -22.88 26.58
C GLY A 165 27.56 -21.85 27.16
N LEU A 166 28.62 -22.36 27.77
CA LEU A 166 29.68 -21.59 28.42
C LEU A 166 30.53 -20.84 27.37
N VAL A 167 30.44 -19.52 27.34
CA VAL A 167 31.34 -18.67 26.53
C VAL A 167 32.55 -18.30 27.38
N ARG A 168 33.72 -18.90 27.09
CA ARG A 168 35.01 -18.49 27.68
C ARG A 168 35.68 -17.44 26.78
N ASN A 169 35.99 -16.27 27.33
CA ASN A 169 36.84 -15.29 26.66
C ASN A 169 38.30 -15.81 26.66
N LEU A 170 38.90 -16.03 25.49
CA LEU A 170 40.28 -16.53 25.33
C LEU A 170 41.35 -15.44 25.51
N SER A 171 41.01 -14.30 26.10
CA SER A 171 41.94 -13.20 26.36
C SER A 171 42.83 -13.50 27.58
N ARG A 172 43.59 -14.61 27.53
CA ARG A 172 44.75 -14.81 28.41
C ARG A 172 45.99 -14.41 27.62
N SER A 173 46.47 -13.18 27.81
CA SER A 173 47.86 -12.87 27.51
C SER A 173 48.74 -13.63 28.50
N THR A 174 49.23 -14.79 28.08
CA THR A 174 50.38 -15.41 28.71
C THR A 174 51.58 -14.51 28.40
N LEU A 175 51.98 -13.68 29.35
CA LEU A 175 53.32 -13.11 29.38
C LEU A 175 53.90 -13.45 30.75
N ASN A 176 55.05 -14.14 30.69
CA ASN A 176 55.93 -14.46 31.80
C ASN A 176 56.41 -13.19 32.52
#